data_AF-A0A2R4JNK9-F1
#
_entry.id   AF-A0A2R4JNK9-F1
#
_cell.length_a   1.000
_cell.length_b   1.000
_cell.length_c   1.000
_cell.angle_alpha   90.00
_cell.angle_beta   90.00
_cell.angle_gamma   90.00
#
_symmetry.space_group_name_H-M   'P 1'
#
loop_
_entity.id
_entity.type
_entity.pdbx_description
1 polymer ?
#
loop_
_entity_poly.entity_id
_entity_poly.type
_entity_poly.pdbx_seq_one_letter_code
_entity_poly.pdbx_strand_id
1 'polypeptide(L)'
;MDRCIVLVDAGYLLGAAASLLAGEPSRSRITVDHSALVQGLREQAESETERPLLRIYWFDGAPDRVPQPEHRRLRVMPRVTVRLGALTRSDGRWAQKGVDAAMHAELTELARNRACSDVVLVTGDGDLLPGMMAAKEHGVAVHLWAVQAADGDYNQSEDLVAEADERRVLDRIWITKAVRAKELGGVCAPPPAPRPEIAAILSAPLPDSGLAPTVERPPEEAEHPSVTAGSDTGARDRVPAPKGVPTPKDLAALRASGTSGAPAVQHPATATLRWSSDKGWVDRPGAAPEPAEVASMPTLAQVTTAEQRWADREEDITTVSGDPYEVGQVFARRWMARLGDQSHLQKLSGMYPRIPHRIDGELLRYAARFGLLAHKDDQIDEHDRYAIRAGFWREIDVRTAAGHAPAAD
;
A
#
# COMPACT_ATOMS: atom_id res chain seq x y z
N MET A 1 -16.61 7.16 -28.19
CA MET A 1 -16.03 8.50 -27.92
C MET A 1 -14.67 8.26 -27.29
N ASP A 2 -13.64 8.17 -28.13
CA ASP A 2 -12.61 7.14 -27.98
C ASP A 2 -11.33 7.73 -27.37
N ARG A 3 -11.26 7.71 -26.03
CA ARG A 3 -10.16 8.29 -25.23
C ARG A 3 -10.08 7.59 -23.88
N CYS A 4 -8.87 7.38 -23.37
CA CYS A 4 -8.64 6.90 -22.01
C CYS A 4 -8.31 8.05 -21.04
N ILE A 5 -8.56 7.81 -19.75
CA ILE A 5 -8.12 8.65 -18.63
C ILE A 5 -7.45 7.74 -17.60
N VAL A 6 -6.35 8.20 -16.99
CA VAL A 6 -5.71 7.51 -15.85
C VAL A 6 -6.05 8.24 -14.56
N LEU A 7 -6.54 7.51 -13.55
CA LEU A 7 -6.67 7.98 -12.17
C LEU A 7 -5.65 7.23 -11.31
N VAL A 8 -4.79 7.97 -10.62
CA VAL A 8 -3.68 7.44 -9.81
C VAL A 8 -3.84 7.83 -8.35
N ASP A 9 -3.96 6.86 -7.44
CA ASP A 9 -3.63 7.09 -6.04
C ASP A 9 -2.11 7.00 -5.85
N ALA A 10 -1.49 8.13 -5.51
CA ALA A 10 -0.08 8.18 -5.16
C ALA A 10 0.21 7.54 -3.79
N GLY A 11 -0.79 7.39 -2.92
CA GLY A 11 -0.72 6.62 -1.67
C GLY A 11 -0.28 5.18 -1.96
N TYR A 12 -1.16 4.45 -2.64
CA TYR A 12 -0.94 3.10 -3.15
C TYR A 12 0.29 3.01 -4.06
N LEU A 13 0.36 3.75 -5.17
CA LEU A 13 1.41 3.56 -6.18
C LEU A 13 2.82 3.74 -5.59
N LEU A 14 3.05 4.80 -4.80
CA LEU A 14 4.37 5.06 -4.23
C LEU A 14 4.64 4.24 -2.96
N GLY A 15 3.60 3.86 -2.21
CA GLY A 15 3.71 2.96 -1.06
C GLY A 15 4.08 1.54 -1.48
N ALA A 16 3.36 0.97 -2.44
CA ALA A 16 3.63 -0.36 -2.98
C ALA A 16 4.98 -0.42 -3.73
N ALA A 17 5.34 0.62 -4.49
CA ALA A 17 6.67 0.71 -5.08
C ALA A 17 7.80 0.80 -4.02
N ALA A 18 7.57 1.45 -2.88
CA ALA A 18 8.52 1.46 -1.77
C ALA A 18 8.64 0.07 -1.13
N SER A 19 7.53 -0.64 -0.87
CA SER A 19 7.57 -2.03 -0.40
C SER A 19 8.31 -2.96 -1.35
N LEU A 20 8.02 -2.88 -2.66
CA LEU A 20 8.63 -3.72 -3.69
C LEU A 20 10.15 -3.50 -3.82
N LEU A 21 10.63 -2.25 -3.71
CA LEU A 21 12.04 -1.89 -3.93
C LEU A 21 12.88 -1.80 -2.65
N ALA A 22 12.28 -1.51 -1.50
CA ALA A 22 12.98 -1.21 -0.26
C ALA A 22 12.44 -1.96 0.98
N GLY A 23 11.44 -2.84 0.82
CA GLY A 23 10.89 -3.68 1.89
C GLY A 23 9.96 -2.98 2.88
N GLU A 24 9.73 -1.67 2.74
CA GLU A 24 8.86 -0.87 3.61
C GLU A 24 7.99 0.07 2.76
N PRO A 25 6.70 0.29 3.12
CA PRO A 25 5.78 1.20 2.40
C PRO A 25 6.07 2.69 2.63
N SER A 26 7.35 3.06 2.75
CA SER A 26 7.80 4.39 3.15
C SER A 26 8.36 5.16 1.97
N ARG A 27 7.60 6.15 1.46
CA ARG A 27 8.04 7.03 0.34
C ARG A 27 9.42 7.68 0.56
N SER A 28 9.85 7.87 1.81
CA SER A 28 11.17 8.45 2.11
C SER A 28 12.32 7.52 1.71
N ARG A 29 12.10 6.19 1.65
CA ARG A 29 13.06 5.16 1.22
C ARG A 29 13.29 5.12 -0.30
N ILE A 30 12.48 5.81 -1.11
CA ILE A 30 12.59 5.79 -2.59
C ILE A 30 12.87 7.18 -3.19
N THR A 31 13.39 7.19 -4.41
CA THR A 31 13.51 8.36 -5.29
C THR A 31 12.68 8.11 -6.54
N VAL A 32 11.83 9.07 -6.91
CA VAL A 32 10.86 8.94 -8.01
C VAL A 32 11.17 9.96 -9.10
N ASP A 33 11.55 9.48 -10.28
CA ASP A 33 11.49 10.28 -11.51
C ASP A 33 10.02 10.34 -11.96
N HIS A 34 9.36 11.41 -11.53
CA HIS A 34 7.96 11.66 -11.84
C HIS A 34 7.73 11.91 -13.35
N SER A 35 8.75 12.32 -14.11
CA SER A 35 8.62 12.53 -15.56
C SER A 35 8.63 11.19 -16.29
N ALA A 36 9.56 10.30 -15.94
CA ALA A 36 9.59 8.94 -16.45
C ALA A 36 8.33 8.16 -16.03
N LEU A 37 7.86 8.33 -14.79
CA LEU A 37 6.64 7.67 -14.30
C LEU A 37 5.38 8.12 -15.05
N VAL A 38 5.19 9.43 -15.22
CA VAL A 38 4.04 9.99 -15.97
C VAL A 38 4.07 9.59 -17.44
N GLN A 39 5.25 9.53 -18.07
CA GLN A 39 5.38 9.08 -19.45
C GLN A 39 5.13 7.57 -19.59
N GLY A 40 5.65 6.75 -18.69
CA GLY A 40 5.37 5.30 -18.68
C GLY A 40 3.89 4.99 -18.43
N LEU A 41 3.21 5.72 -17.54
CA LEU A 41 1.76 5.61 -17.34
C LEU A 41 0.98 5.98 -18.61
N ARG A 42 1.42 7.01 -19.36
CA ARG A 42 0.83 7.37 -20.67
C ARG A 42 1.01 6.26 -21.68
N GLU A 43 2.26 5.85 -21.95
CA GLU A 43 2.60 4.90 -23.00
C GLU A 43 1.91 3.55 -22.76
N GLN A 44 1.89 3.09 -21.51
CA GLN A 44 1.15 1.89 -21.13
C GLN A 44 -0.36 2.09 -21.33
N ALA A 45 -0.96 3.21 -20.89
CA ALA A 45 -2.41 3.40 -20.97
C ALA A 45 -2.92 3.50 -22.41
N GLU A 46 -2.16 4.17 -23.29
CA GLU A 46 -2.45 4.25 -24.72
C GLU A 46 -2.26 2.88 -25.41
N SER A 47 -1.39 2.02 -24.88
CA SER A 47 -1.17 0.65 -25.39
C SER A 47 -2.19 -0.38 -24.90
N GLU A 48 -2.67 -0.32 -23.65
CA GLU A 48 -3.62 -1.32 -23.11
C GLU A 48 -5.08 -1.02 -23.47
N THR A 49 -5.43 0.27 -23.58
CA THR A 49 -6.81 0.68 -23.94
C THR A 49 -7.01 0.83 -25.44
N GLU A 50 -5.92 0.80 -26.22
CA GLU A 50 -5.85 1.25 -27.63
C GLU A 50 -6.41 2.68 -27.87
N ARG A 51 -6.57 3.49 -26.82
CA ARG A 51 -7.16 4.84 -26.89
C ARG A 51 -6.14 5.94 -26.61
N PRO A 52 -6.23 7.09 -27.30
CA PRO A 52 -5.39 8.25 -26.98
C PRO A 52 -5.72 8.83 -25.60
N LEU A 53 -4.68 9.19 -24.84
CA LEU A 53 -4.78 9.69 -23.49
C LEU A 53 -5.34 11.11 -23.46
N LEU A 54 -6.49 11.29 -22.80
CA LEU A 54 -7.00 12.62 -22.50
C LEU A 54 -6.17 13.29 -21.38
N ARG A 55 -6.07 12.65 -20.20
CA ARG A 55 -5.48 13.22 -18.97
C ARG A 55 -5.06 12.13 -17.99
N ILE A 56 -4.01 12.41 -17.20
CA ILE A 56 -3.67 11.69 -15.97
C ILE A 56 -4.09 12.56 -14.78
N TYR A 57 -4.95 12.03 -13.92
CA TYR A 57 -5.30 12.62 -12.64
C TYR A 57 -4.46 11.96 -11.55
N TRP A 58 -3.70 12.79 -10.84
CA TRP A 58 -2.80 12.37 -9.78
C TRP A 58 -3.38 12.80 -8.43
N PHE A 59 -3.81 11.85 -7.63
CA PHE A 59 -4.38 12.11 -6.31
C PHE A 59 -3.35 11.81 -5.23
N ASP A 60 -3.17 12.73 -4.28
CA ASP A 60 -2.17 12.60 -3.23
C ASP A 60 -2.57 13.33 -1.94
N GLY A 61 -2.02 12.91 -0.81
CA GLY A 61 -2.14 13.61 0.46
C GLY A 61 -1.13 14.75 0.58
N ALA A 62 -1.56 15.91 1.08
CA ALA A 62 -0.66 17.00 1.44
C ALA A 62 -1.03 17.62 2.80
N PRO A 63 -0.04 17.98 3.64
CA PRO A 63 -0.27 18.80 4.83
C PRO A 63 -1.06 20.07 4.46
N ASP A 64 -2.17 20.30 5.14
CA ASP A 64 -3.10 21.43 4.90
C ASP A 64 -3.55 21.60 3.43
N ARG A 65 -3.49 20.52 2.63
CA ARG A 65 -3.70 20.50 1.17
C ARG A 65 -2.71 21.38 0.37
N VAL A 66 -1.61 21.81 0.98
CA VAL A 66 -0.61 22.73 0.38
C VAL A 66 0.33 21.95 -0.57
N PRO A 67 0.43 22.32 -1.87
CA PRO A 67 1.28 21.61 -2.83
C PRO A 67 2.76 21.61 -2.44
N GLN A 68 3.30 20.41 -2.25
CA GLN A 68 4.73 20.16 -2.00
C GLN A 68 5.57 20.34 -3.27
N PRO A 69 6.91 20.40 -3.19
CA PRO A 69 7.77 20.63 -4.36
C PRO A 69 7.57 19.61 -5.49
N GLU A 70 7.29 18.35 -5.17
CA GLU A 70 6.95 17.31 -6.15
C GLU A 70 5.56 17.51 -6.79
N HIS A 71 4.54 17.88 -5.99
CA HIS A 71 3.23 18.25 -6.51
C HIS A 71 3.28 19.46 -7.46
N ARG A 72 4.19 20.41 -7.21
CA ARG A 72 4.43 21.56 -8.11
C ARG A 72 5.09 21.14 -9.43
N ARG A 73 6.00 20.16 -9.41
CA ARG A 73 6.61 19.58 -10.63
C ARG A 73 5.57 18.81 -11.44
N LEU A 74 4.74 17.98 -10.80
CA LEU A 74 3.63 17.26 -11.46
C LEU A 74 2.62 18.21 -12.11
N ARG A 75 2.27 19.33 -11.44
CA ARG A 75 1.30 20.32 -11.92
C ARG A 75 1.68 21.04 -13.22
N VAL A 76 2.95 21.01 -13.64
CA VAL A 76 3.41 21.60 -14.91
C VAL A 76 3.66 20.56 -16.01
N MET A 77 3.42 19.26 -15.75
CA MET A 77 3.61 18.21 -16.75
C MET A 77 2.43 18.15 -17.74
N PRO A 78 2.69 17.95 -19.06
CA PRO A 78 1.64 17.88 -20.07
C PRO A 78 0.60 16.80 -19.75
N ARG A 79 -0.68 17.20 -19.78
CA ARG A 79 -1.87 16.36 -19.48
C ARG A 79 -1.93 15.79 -18.05
N VAL A 80 -1.16 16.30 -17.08
CA VAL A 80 -1.30 15.92 -15.66
C VAL A 80 -2.23 16.90 -14.93
N THR A 81 -2.98 16.43 -13.93
CA THR A 81 -3.78 17.26 -13.04
C THR A 81 -3.74 16.71 -11.62
N VAL A 82 -3.16 17.50 -10.69
CA VAL A 82 -2.94 17.05 -9.30
C VAL A 82 -4.11 17.47 -8.40
N ARG A 83 -4.79 16.49 -7.81
CA ARG A 83 -5.79 16.64 -6.74
C ARG A 83 -5.14 16.37 -5.39
N LEU A 84 -5.39 17.19 -4.38
CA LEU A 84 -4.77 17.05 -3.05
C LEU A 84 -5.81 16.86 -1.95
N GLY A 85 -5.80 15.68 -1.33
CA GLY A 85 -6.51 15.41 -0.08
C GLY A 85 -5.76 15.99 1.13
N ALA A 86 -6.41 15.99 2.29
CA ALA A 86 -5.77 16.50 3.51
C ALA A 86 -4.93 15.39 4.16
N LEU A 87 -3.66 15.65 4.43
CA LEU A 87 -2.84 14.78 5.29
C LEU A 87 -2.99 15.26 6.74
N THR A 88 -3.85 14.58 7.50
CA THR A 88 -4.18 14.91 8.90
C THR A 88 -3.45 14.02 9.89
N ARG A 89 -3.01 14.55 11.03
CA ARG A 89 -2.33 13.75 12.06
C ARG A 89 -3.30 13.24 13.14
N SER A 90 -3.79 12.02 12.98
CA SER A 90 -4.60 11.31 14.00
C SER A 90 -3.71 10.39 14.83
N ASP A 91 -3.88 10.40 16.16
CA ASP A 91 -3.23 9.46 17.10
C ASP A 91 -1.72 9.27 16.91
N GLY A 92 -1.04 10.37 16.56
CA GLY A 92 0.41 10.42 16.31
C GLY A 92 0.86 9.94 14.93
N ARG A 93 -0.01 9.29 14.15
CA ARG A 93 0.25 8.87 12.77
C ARG A 93 -0.25 9.91 11.77
N TRP A 94 0.33 9.94 10.57
CA TRP A 94 -0.22 10.71 9.45
C TRP A 94 -1.24 9.84 8.70
N ALA A 95 -2.45 10.37 8.51
CA ALA A 95 -3.53 9.74 7.77
C ALA A 95 -3.94 10.64 6.60
N GLN A 96 -3.98 10.06 5.40
CA GLN A 96 -4.56 10.69 4.22
C GLN A 96 -6.10 10.66 4.37
N LYS A 97 -6.78 11.79 4.12
CA LYS A 97 -8.23 11.88 4.26
C LYS A 97 -8.89 12.58 3.08
N GLY A 98 -9.79 11.85 2.41
CA GLY A 98 -10.61 12.37 1.31
C GLY A 98 -9.84 12.51 0.00
N VAL A 99 -8.90 11.61 -0.28
CA VAL A 99 -8.34 11.40 -1.62
C VAL A 99 -9.30 10.52 -2.41
N ASP A 100 -9.58 9.38 -1.83
CA ASP A 100 -10.51 8.29 -2.11
C ASP A 100 -11.90 8.82 -2.49
N ALA A 101 -12.50 9.65 -1.62
CA ALA A 101 -13.77 10.33 -1.93
C ALA A 101 -13.68 11.32 -3.12
N ALA A 102 -12.51 11.90 -3.38
CA ALA A 102 -12.29 12.77 -4.54
C ALA A 102 -12.00 11.99 -5.83
N MET A 103 -11.37 10.82 -5.73
CA MET A 103 -11.17 9.86 -6.82
C MET A 103 -12.52 9.29 -7.29
N HIS A 104 -13.35 8.83 -6.35
CA HIS A 104 -14.73 8.42 -6.62
C HIS A 104 -15.50 9.57 -7.30
N ALA A 105 -15.49 10.77 -6.75
CA ALA A 105 -16.23 11.91 -7.31
C ALA A 105 -15.81 12.24 -8.76
N GLU A 106 -14.51 12.32 -9.05
CA GLU A 106 -14.03 12.59 -10.41
C GLU A 106 -14.28 11.40 -11.36
N LEU A 107 -14.14 10.15 -10.89
CA LEU A 107 -14.46 8.95 -11.68
C LEU A 107 -15.93 8.96 -12.14
N THR A 108 -16.86 9.13 -11.20
CA THR A 108 -18.29 9.17 -11.51
C THR A 108 -18.67 10.40 -12.34
N GLU A 109 -18.03 11.56 -12.12
CA GLU A 109 -18.26 12.75 -12.94
C GLU A 109 -17.76 12.58 -14.39
N LEU A 110 -16.59 11.98 -14.58
CA LEU A 110 -16.02 11.70 -15.91
C LEU A 110 -16.86 10.70 -16.69
N ALA A 111 -17.31 9.62 -16.04
CA ALA A 111 -18.16 8.61 -16.65
C ALA A 111 -19.55 9.17 -16.99
N ARG A 112 -20.20 9.88 -16.05
CA ARG A 112 -21.51 10.52 -16.25
C ARG A 112 -21.51 11.54 -17.39
N ASN A 113 -20.44 12.30 -17.54
CA ASN A 113 -20.25 13.25 -18.63
C ASN A 113 -19.72 12.62 -19.93
N ARG A 114 -19.49 11.29 -19.97
CA ARG A 114 -18.91 10.53 -21.08
C ARG A 114 -17.59 11.14 -21.60
N ALA A 115 -16.73 11.56 -20.68
CA ALA A 115 -15.45 12.19 -21.01
C ALA A 115 -14.48 11.24 -21.73
N CYS A 116 -14.60 9.94 -21.45
CA CYS A 116 -13.76 8.83 -21.90
C CYS A 116 -14.62 7.60 -22.24
N SER A 117 -14.05 6.68 -23.00
CA SER A 117 -14.55 5.30 -23.15
C SER A 117 -13.93 4.35 -22.14
N ASP A 118 -12.70 4.65 -21.73
CA ASP A 118 -11.85 3.77 -20.93
C ASP A 118 -11.25 4.54 -19.75
N VAL A 119 -11.19 3.90 -18.57
CA VAL A 119 -10.50 4.42 -17.39
C VAL A 119 -9.46 3.41 -16.93
N VAL A 120 -8.22 3.88 -16.75
CA VAL A 120 -7.19 3.17 -16.01
C VAL A 120 -7.22 3.64 -14.56
N LEU A 121 -7.36 2.72 -13.61
CA LEU A 121 -7.39 2.99 -12.18
C LEU A 121 -6.17 2.35 -11.50
N VAL A 122 -5.24 3.17 -11.02
CA VAL A 122 -4.05 2.73 -10.29
C VAL A 122 -4.30 2.89 -8.79
N THR A 123 -4.78 1.83 -8.14
CA THR A 123 -5.14 1.80 -6.70
C THR A 123 -5.13 0.37 -6.16
N GLY A 124 -5.21 0.23 -4.84
CA GLY A 124 -5.57 -1.02 -4.16
C GLY A 124 -6.76 -0.88 -3.20
N ASP A 125 -7.33 0.33 -3.06
CA ASP A 125 -8.35 0.62 -2.04
C ASP A 125 -9.76 0.20 -2.49
N GLY A 126 -10.43 -0.60 -1.65
CA GLY A 126 -11.81 -1.06 -1.85
C GLY A 126 -12.87 0.04 -1.71
N ASP A 127 -12.58 1.16 -1.03
CA ASP A 127 -13.50 2.30 -0.91
C ASP A 127 -13.85 2.94 -2.28
N LEU A 128 -13.11 2.59 -3.34
CA LEU A 128 -13.35 3.02 -4.72
C LEU A 128 -14.31 2.11 -5.51
N LEU A 129 -14.66 0.92 -5.00
CA LEU A 129 -15.57 -0.03 -5.65
C LEU A 129 -16.91 0.62 -6.09
N PRO A 130 -17.62 1.41 -5.25
CA PRO A 130 -18.88 2.03 -5.68
C PRO A 130 -18.69 3.04 -6.82
N GLY A 131 -17.51 3.67 -6.92
CA GLY A 131 -17.16 4.56 -8.03
C GLY A 131 -16.84 3.79 -9.32
N MET A 132 -16.21 2.61 -9.21
CA MET A 132 -15.98 1.70 -10.34
C MET A 132 -17.30 1.19 -10.90
N MET A 133 -18.19 0.65 -10.04
CA MET A 133 -19.54 0.21 -10.44
C MET A 133 -20.31 1.33 -11.15
N ALA A 134 -20.36 2.52 -10.55
CA ALA A 134 -21.04 3.68 -11.13
C ALA A 134 -20.43 4.15 -12.47
N ALA A 135 -19.13 3.94 -12.70
CA ALA A 135 -18.51 4.23 -14.00
C ALA A 135 -18.94 3.22 -15.08
N LYS A 136 -18.97 1.93 -14.72
CA LYS A 136 -19.41 0.84 -15.61
C LYS A 136 -20.89 0.95 -15.98
N GLU A 137 -21.76 1.35 -15.05
CA GLU A 137 -23.17 1.68 -15.32
C GLU A 137 -23.35 2.76 -16.41
N HIS A 138 -22.39 3.67 -16.56
CA HIS A 138 -22.41 4.71 -17.59
C HIS A 138 -21.76 4.28 -18.92
N GLY A 139 -21.28 3.04 -19.02
CA GLY A 139 -20.68 2.46 -20.22
C GLY A 139 -19.18 2.78 -20.40
N VAL A 140 -18.44 2.95 -19.30
CA VAL A 140 -16.98 3.10 -19.29
C VAL A 140 -16.33 1.78 -18.91
N ALA A 141 -15.37 1.29 -19.71
CA ALA A 141 -14.56 0.12 -19.37
C ALA A 141 -13.48 0.50 -18.35
N VAL A 142 -13.29 -0.31 -17.30
CA VAL A 142 -12.36 -0.01 -16.21
C VAL A 142 -11.22 -1.02 -16.13
N HIS A 143 -10.01 -0.50 -16.34
CA HIS A 143 -8.73 -1.21 -16.33
C HIS A 143 -8.06 -1.01 -14.95
N LEU A 144 -8.09 -2.01 -14.08
CA LEU A 144 -7.46 -1.95 -12.75
C LEU A 144 -5.98 -2.32 -12.83
N TRP A 145 -5.11 -1.45 -12.33
CA TRP A 145 -3.65 -1.62 -12.38
C TRP A 145 -3.04 -1.74 -10.98
N ALA A 146 -2.50 -2.92 -10.70
CA ALA A 146 -1.76 -3.23 -9.48
C ALA A 146 -0.28 -2.81 -9.59
N VAL A 147 0.39 -2.63 -8.45
CA VAL A 147 1.86 -2.70 -8.35
C VAL A 147 2.23 -4.09 -7.80
N GLN A 148 3.27 -4.72 -8.36
CA GLN A 148 3.74 -6.01 -7.85
C GLN A 148 4.06 -5.96 -6.34
N ALA A 149 3.55 -6.92 -5.57
CA ALA A 149 3.88 -7.10 -4.15
C ALA A 149 5.27 -7.75 -3.96
N ALA A 150 5.88 -7.55 -2.79
CA ALA A 150 7.26 -7.97 -2.52
C ALA A 150 7.39 -9.47 -2.16
N ASP A 151 6.39 -9.97 -1.44
CA ASP A 151 6.14 -11.35 -0.99
C ASP A 151 5.43 -12.20 -2.06
N GLY A 152 4.58 -11.56 -2.87
CA GLY A 152 3.73 -12.18 -3.89
C GLY A 152 2.24 -12.20 -3.51
N ASP A 153 1.90 -11.71 -2.32
CA ASP A 153 0.53 -11.68 -1.79
C ASP A 153 -0.27 -10.50 -2.41
N TYR A 154 -1.57 -10.38 -2.10
CA TYR A 154 -2.41 -9.32 -2.67
C TYR A 154 -2.21 -7.97 -1.96
N ASN A 155 -2.26 -6.88 -2.72
CA ASN A 155 -2.24 -5.50 -2.20
C ASN A 155 -3.41 -4.66 -2.74
N GLN A 156 -4.48 -5.32 -3.22
CA GLN A 156 -5.72 -4.72 -3.71
C GLN A 156 -6.92 -5.42 -3.08
N SER A 157 -8.04 -4.71 -2.92
CA SER A 157 -9.34 -5.29 -2.56
C SER A 157 -9.78 -6.36 -3.57
N GLU A 158 -10.23 -7.52 -3.07
CA GLU A 158 -10.73 -8.63 -3.88
C GLU A 158 -12.00 -8.25 -4.66
N ASP A 159 -12.94 -7.53 -4.03
CA ASP A 159 -14.14 -7.02 -4.70
C ASP A 159 -13.80 -6.09 -5.87
N LEU A 160 -12.79 -5.21 -5.69
CA LEU A 160 -12.33 -4.29 -6.72
C LEU A 160 -11.66 -5.04 -7.90
N VAL A 161 -10.97 -6.15 -7.61
CA VAL A 161 -10.41 -7.05 -8.64
C VAL A 161 -11.53 -7.81 -9.37
N ALA A 162 -12.59 -8.22 -8.68
CA ALA A 162 -13.72 -8.92 -9.27
C ALA A 162 -14.60 -8.02 -10.16
N GLU A 163 -14.72 -6.73 -9.85
CA GLU A 163 -15.50 -5.75 -10.63
C GLU A 163 -14.70 -5.12 -11.79
N ALA A 164 -13.39 -5.27 -11.85
CA ALA A 164 -12.58 -4.71 -12.94
C ALA A 164 -12.76 -5.47 -14.27
N ASP A 165 -13.00 -4.74 -15.37
CA ASP A 165 -13.15 -5.35 -16.72
C ASP A 165 -11.81 -5.90 -17.24
N GLU A 166 -10.73 -5.14 -17.02
CA GLU A 166 -9.37 -5.47 -17.43
C GLU A 166 -8.39 -5.29 -16.27
N ARG A 167 -7.36 -6.14 -16.19
CA ARG A 167 -6.47 -6.23 -15.01
C ARG A 167 -5.01 -6.37 -15.41
N ARG A 168 -4.13 -5.50 -14.88
CA ARG A 168 -2.67 -5.53 -15.15
C ARG A 168 -1.83 -5.30 -13.90
N VAL A 169 -0.57 -5.74 -13.96
CA VAL A 169 0.42 -5.59 -12.89
C VAL A 169 1.62 -4.79 -13.40
N LEU A 170 1.91 -3.67 -12.76
CA LEU A 170 3.14 -2.91 -12.91
C LEU A 170 4.24 -3.64 -12.15
N ASP A 171 5.07 -4.39 -12.89
CA ASP A 171 6.09 -5.27 -12.36
C ASP A 171 7.36 -4.53 -11.89
N ARG A 172 8.30 -5.24 -11.28
CA ARG A 172 9.60 -4.68 -10.87
C ARG A 172 10.36 -4.03 -12.04
N ILE A 173 10.36 -4.61 -13.24
CA ILE A 173 11.05 -4.07 -14.43
C ILE A 173 10.39 -2.76 -14.89
N TRP A 174 9.07 -2.67 -14.88
CA TRP A 174 8.33 -1.43 -15.15
C TRP A 174 8.62 -0.36 -14.09
N ILE A 175 8.47 -0.70 -12.81
CA ILE A 175 8.65 0.24 -11.67
C ILE A 175 10.07 0.78 -11.60
N THR A 176 11.09 -0.05 -11.84
CA THR A 176 12.52 0.36 -11.75
C THR A 176 12.97 1.34 -12.84
N LYS A 177 12.22 1.50 -13.94
CA LYS A 177 12.46 2.56 -14.95
C LYS A 177 12.37 3.96 -14.33
N ALA A 178 11.44 4.17 -13.41
CA ALA A 178 11.11 5.48 -12.84
C ALA A 178 11.36 5.61 -11.34
N VAL A 179 11.33 4.51 -10.58
CA VAL A 179 11.52 4.50 -9.12
C VAL A 179 12.79 3.74 -8.75
N ARG A 180 13.60 4.31 -7.85
CA ARG A 180 14.79 3.65 -7.30
C ARG A 180 14.77 3.70 -5.78
N ALA A 181 15.19 2.63 -5.12
CA ALA A 181 15.47 2.65 -3.68
C ALA A 181 16.61 3.64 -3.37
N LYS A 182 16.57 4.26 -2.19
CA LYS A 182 17.68 5.02 -1.62
C LYS A 182 18.50 4.08 -0.75
N GLU A 183 19.77 3.91 -1.10
CA GLU A 183 20.72 3.19 -0.25
C GLU A 183 21.00 4.00 1.02
N LEU A 184 20.36 3.62 2.13
CA LEU A 184 20.80 3.96 3.48
C LEU A 184 21.96 3.01 3.90
N GLY A 185 22.95 2.92 3.01
CA GLY A 185 24.11 2.02 3.08
C GLY A 185 25.45 2.72 2.78
N GLY A 186 25.44 4.05 2.65
CA GLY A 186 26.67 4.83 2.53
C GLY A 186 27.50 4.73 3.81
N VAL A 187 28.60 3.96 3.76
CA VAL A 187 29.68 4.02 4.76
C VAL A 187 30.08 5.47 4.95
N CYS A 188 30.33 5.86 6.20
CA CYS A 188 30.60 7.25 6.60
C CYS A 188 31.58 7.93 5.63
N ALA A 189 31.06 8.87 4.83
CA ALA A 189 31.91 9.67 3.95
C ALA A 189 32.90 10.44 4.84
N PRO A 190 34.22 10.37 4.56
CA PRO A 190 35.19 11.13 5.34
C PRO A 190 34.81 12.61 5.28
N PRO A 191 34.89 13.34 6.41
CA PRO A 191 34.39 14.71 6.48
C PRO A 191 35.02 15.56 5.38
N PRO A 192 34.23 16.33 4.61
CA PRO A 192 34.76 17.10 3.49
C PRO A 192 35.82 18.07 4.02
N ALA A 193 37.04 17.98 3.46
CA ALA A 193 38.14 18.84 3.83
C ALA A 193 37.70 20.33 3.78
N PRO A 194 38.08 21.16 4.75
CA PRO A 194 37.57 22.51 4.89
C PRO A 194 37.86 23.31 3.62
N ARG A 195 36.79 23.70 2.90
CA ARG A 195 36.90 24.64 1.79
C ARG A 195 37.29 26.01 2.34
N PRO A 196 38.18 26.77 1.67
CA PRO A 196 38.57 28.10 2.14
C PRO A 196 37.37 29.04 2.24
N GLU A 197 37.40 29.92 3.23
CA GLU A 197 36.24 30.73 3.64
C GLU A 197 35.86 31.79 2.62
N ILE A 198 34.78 31.54 1.87
CA ILE A 198 34.13 32.57 1.04
C ILE A 198 33.53 33.70 1.91
N ALA A 199 33.28 33.42 3.20
CA ALA A 199 32.80 34.41 4.19
C ALA A 199 33.72 35.63 4.32
N ALA A 200 35.05 35.46 4.21
CA ALA A 200 36.01 36.56 4.33
C ALA A 200 35.86 37.63 3.23
N ILE A 201 35.28 37.28 2.08
CA ILE A 201 35.11 38.19 0.94
C ILE A 201 33.93 39.16 1.16
N LEU A 202 32.96 38.79 2.01
CA LEU A 202 31.77 39.60 2.32
C LEU A 202 31.92 40.47 3.59
N SER A 203 33.11 40.52 4.19
CA SER A 203 33.40 41.30 5.41
C SER A 203 34.43 42.41 5.21
N ALA A 204 34.75 42.77 3.96
CA ALA A 204 35.59 43.92 3.64
C ALA A 204 34.85 45.25 3.92
N PRO A 205 35.39 46.17 4.75
CA PRO A 205 34.76 47.46 4.99
C PRO A 205 34.77 48.37 3.75
N LEU A 206 33.66 49.06 3.49
CA LEU A 206 33.62 50.19 2.56
C LEU A 206 34.26 51.43 3.22
N PRO A 207 35.09 52.22 2.51
CA PRO A 207 35.66 53.44 3.05
C PRO A 207 34.63 54.58 3.15
N ASP A 208 34.76 55.42 4.17
CA ASP A 208 33.83 56.51 4.46
C ASP A 208 33.76 57.59 3.36
N SER A 209 32.61 58.27 3.31
CA SER A 209 32.45 59.59 2.67
C SER A 209 31.43 60.40 3.47
N GLY A 210 31.93 61.10 4.50
CA GLY A 210 31.10 61.86 5.43
C GLY A 210 30.81 63.30 4.97
N LEU A 211 29.57 63.73 5.16
CA LEU A 211 29.13 65.13 5.21
C LEU A 211 28.02 65.27 6.28
N ALA A 212 27.83 66.48 6.80
CA ALA A 212 26.99 66.81 7.95
C ALA A 212 26.39 68.24 7.78
N PRO A 213 25.58 68.78 8.70
CA PRO A 213 24.36 68.24 9.35
C PRO A 213 23.16 69.25 9.32
N THR A 214 22.09 68.99 10.11
CA THR A 214 20.94 69.90 10.47
C THR A 214 19.93 70.21 9.33
N VAL A 215 18.64 70.57 9.54
CA VAL A 215 17.96 71.48 10.51
C VAL A 215 16.47 71.12 10.81
N GLU A 216 16.05 71.20 12.10
CA GLU A 216 14.73 71.55 12.74
C GLU A 216 13.32 70.95 12.37
N ARG A 217 12.30 71.37 13.16
CA ARG A 217 10.86 70.97 13.34
C ARG A 217 10.20 72.01 14.31
N PRO A 218 8.86 72.15 14.65
CA PRO A 218 7.55 71.56 14.25
C PRO A 218 6.54 72.69 13.80
N PRO A 219 5.21 72.80 14.13
CA PRO A 219 4.13 71.88 14.61
C PRO A 219 2.72 71.99 13.91
N GLU A 220 1.74 71.18 14.38
CA GLU A 220 0.25 71.39 14.47
C GLU A 220 -0.56 71.73 13.17
N GLU A 221 -1.92 71.67 13.07
CA GLU A 221 -3.06 71.57 14.03
C GLU A 221 -4.35 70.94 13.37
N ALA A 222 -5.36 70.54 14.18
CA ALA A 222 -6.82 70.38 13.87
C ALA A 222 -7.30 69.32 12.79
N GLU A 223 -8.57 68.84 12.69
CA GLU A 223 -9.85 69.06 13.43
C GLU A 223 -10.86 67.85 13.29
N HIS A 224 -12.00 67.86 14.01
CA HIS A 224 -13.13 66.89 13.96
C HIS A 224 -14.48 67.60 13.62
N PRO A 225 -15.49 66.97 12.96
CA PRO A 225 -16.62 66.28 13.65
C PRO A 225 -17.10 64.98 12.92
N SER A 226 -17.81 63.97 13.45
CA SER A 226 -18.75 63.71 14.58
C SER A 226 -20.26 63.72 14.23
N VAL A 227 -20.94 62.57 14.38
CA VAL A 227 -22.41 62.42 14.48
C VAL A 227 -22.74 61.29 15.48
N THR A 228 -23.78 61.42 16.30
CA THR A 228 -24.07 60.54 17.45
C THR A 228 -25.57 60.26 17.68
N ALA A 229 -25.92 59.01 17.98
CA ALA A 229 -27.11 58.60 18.76
C ALA A 229 -27.00 57.08 19.11
N GLY A 230 -27.43 56.58 20.28
CA GLY A 230 -27.81 57.26 21.52
C GLY A 230 -28.75 56.44 22.42
N SER A 231 -28.31 56.10 23.65
CA SER A 231 -29.09 55.72 24.87
C SER A 231 -30.10 54.53 24.84
N ASP A 232 -30.49 53.90 25.95
CA ASP A 232 -29.83 53.56 27.24
C ASP A 232 -30.74 52.59 28.05
N THR A 233 -30.19 51.91 29.07
CA THR A 233 -30.88 51.17 30.16
C THR A 233 -31.69 49.90 29.84
N GLY A 234 -31.72 48.95 30.79
CA GLY A 234 -32.69 47.85 30.81
C GLY A 234 -32.17 46.52 31.40
N ALA A 235 -32.35 46.30 32.71
CA ALA A 235 -31.95 45.05 33.37
C ALA A 235 -33.13 44.36 34.07
N ARG A 236 -33.37 43.06 33.77
CA ARG A 236 -33.92 42.03 34.69
C ARG A 236 -34.06 40.63 34.08
N ASP A 237 -34.03 39.65 34.99
CA ASP A 237 -34.12 38.18 34.87
C ASP A 237 -34.97 37.54 33.74
N ARG A 238 -34.46 36.44 33.15
CA ARG A 238 -34.89 35.06 33.52
C ARG A 238 -34.13 33.90 32.82
N VAL A 239 -33.67 32.96 33.65
CA VAL A 239 -33.53 31.48 33.50
C VAL A 239 -33.56 30.86 32.09
N PRO A 240 -32.56 30.02 31.76
CA PRO A 240 -32.88 28.65 31.33
C PRO A 240 -32.04 27.57 32.03
N ALA A 241 -32.60 26.36 32.14
CA ALA A 241 -31.92 25.11 32.51
C ALA A 241 -32.75 23.91 32.01
N PRO A 242 -32.19 22.69 31.88
CA PRO A 242 -30.81 22.33 31.51
C PRO A 242 -30.77 21.37 30.30
N LYS A 243 -29.57 21.09 29.75
CA LYS A 243 -29.10 19.81 29.15
C LYS A 243 -27.87 20.04 28.26
N GLY A 244 -26.68 20.04 28.85
CA GLY A 244 -25.43 19.81 28.12
C GLY A 244 -25.12 18.30 28.09
N VAL A 245 -24.63 17.79 26.97
CA VAL A 245 -24.10 16.41 26.90
C VAL A 245 -22.70 16.40 27.55
N PRO A 246 -22.36 15.42 28.41
CA PRO A 246 -21.05 15.38 29.06
C PRO A 246 -19.90 15.30 28.05
N THR A 247 -18.79 15.97 28.32
CA THR A 247 -17.59 15.86 27.50
C THR A 247 -16.80 14.60 27.86
N PRO A 248 -15.92 14.08 26.97
CA PRO A 248 -15.17 12.85 27.24
C PRO A 248 -14.29 12.89 28.51
N LYS A 249 -13.96 14.09 29.03
CA LYS A 249 -13.22 14.27 30.29
C LYS A 249 -14.06 13.91 31.52
N ASP A 250 -15.36 14.18 31.48
CA ASP A 250 -16.26 14.04 32.64
C ASP A 250 -16.55 12.55 32.94
N LEU A 251 -16.59 11.73 31.89
CA LEU A 251 -16.71 10.27 31.99
C LEU A 251 -15.45 9.58 32.53
N ALA A 252 -14.27 10.19 32.39
CA ALA A 252 -13.01 9.63 32.88
C ALA A 252 -12.89 9.72 34.41
N ALA A 253 -13.39 10.79 35.02
CA ALA A 253 -13.31 11.00 36.47
C ALA A 253 -14.14 9.98 37.27
N LEU A 254 -15.28 9.52 36.73
CA LEU A 254 -16.22 8.62 37.41
C LEU A 254 -15.76 7.15 37.53
N ARG A 255 -14.61 6.77 36.94
CA ARG A 255 -14.04 5.41 37.07
C ARG A 255 -13.00 5.26 38.19
N ALA A 256 -12.63 6.35 38.88
CA ALA A 256 -11.51 6.39 39.82
C ALA A 256 -11.89 6.13 41.30
N SER A 257 -12.92 5.32 41.58
CA SER A 257 -13.30 4.88 42.94
C SER A 257 -13.98 3.50 42.93
N GLY A 258 -13.20 2.44 43.15
CA GLY A 258 -13.68 1.05 43.26
C GLY A 258 -12.50 0.09 43.40
N THR A 259 -12.56 -0.85 44.35
CA THR A 259 -11.39 -1.60 44.82
C THR A 259 -11.35 -3.07 44.38
N SER A 260 -10.14 -3.64 44.44
CA SER A 260 -9.83 -5.08 44.59
C SER A 260 -9.82 -5.99 43.34
N GLY A 261 -8.59 -6.28 42.86
CA GLY A 261 -8.17 -7.66 42.56
C GLY A 261 -8.41 -8.22 41.15
N ALA A 262 -7.45 -8.03 40.24
CA ALA A 262 -7.28 -8.84 39.02
C ALA A 262 -5.78 -8.95 38.65
N PRO A 263 -5.31 -10.02 37.99
CA PRO A 263 -3.91 -10.21 37.65
C PRO A 263 -3.44 -9.30 36.50
N ALA A 264 -2.13 -9.14 36.35
CA ALA A 264 -1.51 -8.28 35.34
C ALA A 264 -1.79 -8.78 33.90
N VAL A 265 -2.55 -7.99 33.14
CA VAL A 265 -2.76 -8.21 31.70
C VAL A 265 -1.50 -7.78 30.97
N GLN A 266 -0.82 -8.74 30.32
CA GLN A 266 0.28 -8.45 29.40
C GLN A 266 -0.29 -7.84 28.12
N HIS A 267 0.32 -6.76 27.62
CA HIS A 267 -0.01 -6.24 26.29
C HIS A 267 0.36 -7.31 25.23
N PRO A 268 -0.52 -7.60 24.26
CA PRO A 268 -0.16 -8.50 23.17
C PRO A 268 0.99 -7.89 22.37
N ALA A 269 2.06 -8.65 22.20
CA ALA A 269 3.12 -8.31 21.25
C ALA A 269 2.55 -8.29 19.82
N THR A 270 3.25 -7.59 18.92
CA THR A 270 2.95 -7.51 17.48
C THR A 270 2.50 -8.85 16.91
N ALA A 271 1.34 -8.87 16.24
CA ALA A 271 0.69 -10.06 15.70
C ALA A 271 1.64 -10.82 14.75
N THR A 272 2.36 -11.78 15.31
CA THR A 272 3.33 -12.61 14.59
C THR A 272 2.58 -13.88 14.20
N LEU A 273 2.12 -13.93 12.95
CA LEU A 273 1.32 -15.02 12.41
C LEU A 273 1.97 -16.39 12.73
N ARG A 274 1.31 -17.18 13.57
CA ARG A 274 1.77 -18.53 13.95
C ARG A 274 1.37 -19.53 12.88
N TRP A 275 2.22 -19.62 11.85
CA TRP A 275 2.09 -20.63 10.79
C TRP A 275 2.42 -22.06 11.27
N SER A 276 2.97 -22.23 12.48
CA SER A 276 3.19 -23.54 13.11
C SER A 276 1.90 -24.11 13.71
N SER A 277 1.61 -25.40 13.44
CA SER A 277 0.62 -26.15 14.20
C SER A 277 1.21 -26.52 15.56
N ASP A 278 0.82 -25.79 16.61
CA ASP A 278 1.26 -26.04 17.99
C ASP A 278 0.67 -27.36 18.58
N LYS A 279 -0.11 -28.15 17.81
CA LYS A 279 -0.75 -29.41 18.24
C LYS A 279 -0.80 -30.49 17.14
N GLY A 280 0.36 -31.02 16.78
CA GLY A 280 0.47 -32.25 15.98
C GLY A 280 1.69 -33.10 16.40
N TRP A 281 2.87 -32.48 16.42
CA TRP A 281 4.10 -33.10 16.92
C TRP A 281 4.96 -32.01 17.57
N VAL A 282 5.17 -32.09 18.88
CA VAL A 282 6.08 -31.16 19.56
C VAL A 282 7.51 -31.48 19.08
N ASP A 283 8.24 -30.49 18.57
CA ASP A 283 9.69 -30.62 18.37
C ASP A 283 10.32 -30.99 19.71
N ARG A 284 10.76 -32.25 19.85
CA ARG A 284 11.37 -32.73 21.09
C ARG A 284 12.60 -31.86 21.39
N PRO A 285 12.86 -31.48 22.65
CA PRO A 285 14.16 -30.90 22.99
C PRO A 285 15.25 -31.93 22.66
N GLY A 286 16.02 -31.66 21.61
CA GLY A 286 16.95 -32.63 21.00
C GLY A 286 16.57 -33.11 19.58
N ALA A 287 15.51 -32.60 18.96
CA ALA A 287 15.31 -32.71 17.52
C ALA A 287 16.45 -31.95 16.79
N ALA A 288 17.07 -32.61 15.81
CA ALA A 288 18.08 -31.95 14.99
C ALA A 288 17.42 -30.86 14.11
N PRO A 289 18.09 -29.72 13.84
CA PRO A 289 17.59 -28.74 12.88
C PRO A 289 17.45 -29.41 11.49
N GLU A 290 16.48 -28.95 10.69
CA GLU A 290 16.26 -29.50 9.35
C GLU A 290 17.56 -29.42 8.53
N PRO A 291 17.96 -30.50 7.81
CA PRO A 291 19.23 -30.53 7.11
C PRO A 291 19.40 -29.34 6.17
N ALA A 292 20.61 -28.79 6.07
CA ALA A 292 20.86 -27.57 5.29
C ALA A 292 20.40 -27.70 3.82
N GLU A 293 20.51 -28.90 3.23
CA GLU A 293 19.97 -29.21 1.90
C GLU A 293 18.44 -29.06 1.82
N VAL A 294 17.71 -29.51 2.84
CA VAL A 294 16.24 -29.39 2.92
C VAL A 294 15.83 -27.93 3.08
N ALA A 295 16.52 -27.19 3.95
CA ALA A 295 16.31 -25.74 4.10
C ALA A 295 16.62 -24.95 2.81
N SER A 296 17.52 -25.48 1.96
CA SER A 296 17.90 -24.89 0.67
C SER A 296 16.94 -25.19 -0.49
N MET A 297 15.93 -26.06 -0.31
CA MET A 297 14.92 -26.31 -1.34
C MET A 297 14.26 -24.98 -1.79
N PRO A 298 14.15 -24.71 -3.10
CA PRO A 298 13.61 -23.46 -3.59
C PRO A 298 12.08 -23.47 -3.52
N THR A 299 11.50 -22.37 -3.06
CA THR A 299 10.04 -22.25 -2.85
C THR A 299 9.31 -21.90 -4.15
N LEU A 300 7.99 -22.06 -4.22
CA LEU A 300 7.16 -21.73 -5.39
C LEU A 300 7.37 -20.29 -5.85
N ALA A 301 7.45 -19.34 -4.92
CA ALA A 301 7.73 -17.94 -5.24
C ALA A 301 9.13 -17.72 -5.82
N GLN A 302 10.10 -18.61 -5.57
CA GLN A 302 11.45 -18.53 -6.13
C GLN A 302 11.55 -19.16 -7.54
N VAL A 303 10.76 -20.20 -7.84
CA VAL A 303 10.79 -20.92 -9.14
C VAL A 303 9.76 -20.40 -10.17
N THR A 304 9.05 -19.31 -9.88
CA THR A 304 7.97 -18.78 -10.73
C THR A 304 8.29 -17.37 -11.25
N THR A 305 8.03 -17.09 -12.54
CA THR A 305 8.24 -15.76 -13.13
C THR A 305 7.13 -14.76 -12.76
N ALA A 306 7.26 -13.48 -13.13
CA ALA A 306 6.23 -12.47 -12.82
C ALA A 306 4.93 -12.75 -13.60
N GLU A 307 5.07 -13.13 -14.86
CA GLU A 307 4.02 -13.48 -15.82
C GLU A 307 3.33 -14.77 -15.37
N GLN A 308 4.09 -15.78 -14.96
CA GLN A 308 3.54 -17.02 -14.40
C GLN A 308 2.79 -16.77 -13.08
N ARG A 309 3.30 -15.93 -12.16
CA ARG A 309 2.55 -15.52 -10.94
C ARG A 309 1.30 -14.69 -11.25
N TRP A 310 1.15 -14.16 -12.46
CA TRP A 310 -0.07 -13.49 -12.88
C TRP A 310 -1.06 -14.48 -13.50
N ALA A 311 -0.60 -15.36 -14.40
CA ALA A 311 -1.42 -16.45 -14.95
C ALA A 311 -1.93 -17.42 -13.87
N ASP A 312 -1.10 -17.76 -12.89
CA ASP A 312 -1.49 -18.53 -11.70
C ASP A 312 -2.61 -17.82 -10.92
N ARG A 313 -2.51 -16.50 -10.76
CA ARG A 313 -3.53 -15.69 -10.05
C ARG A 313 -4.85 -15.66 -10.82
N GLU A 314 -4.79 -15.63 -12.15
CA GLU A 314 -5.98 -15.71 -12.99
C GLU A 314 -6.67 -17.07 -12.87
N GLU A 315 -5.90 -18.17 -12.92
CA GLU A 315 -6.41 -19.53 -12.70
C GLU A 315 -6.96 -19.71 -11.27
N ASP A 316 -6.29 -19.14 -10.25
CA ASP A 316 -6.72 -19.20 -8.85
C ASP A 316 -8.07 -18.50 -8.61
N ILE A 317 -8.34 -17.39 -9.30
CA ILE A 317 -9.59 -16.62 -9.16
C ILE A 317 -10.73 -17.24 -9.98
N THR A 318 -10.42 -17.84 -11.14
CA THR A 318 -11.44 -18.27 -12.12
C THR A 318 -11.76 -19.76 -12.12
N THR A 319 -10.84 -20.60 -11.65
CA THR A 319 -10.85 -22.05 -11.92
C THR A 319 -10.73 -22.91 -10.66
N VAL A 320 -10.01 -22.45 -9.63
CA VAL A 320 -9.85 -23.18 -8.36
C VAL A 320 -11.06 -22.92 -7.44
N SER A 321 -11.62 -23.97 -6.82
CA SER A 321 -12.87 -23.88 -6.04
C SER A 321 -12.74 -23.23 -4.66
N GLY A 322 -11.50 -23.03 -4.19
CA GLY A 322 -11.20 -22.59 -2.83
C GLY A 322 -11.26 -23.70 -1.77
N ASP A 323 -11.59 -24.94 -2.15
CA ASP A 323 -11.51 -26.10 -1.26
C ASP A 323 -10.06 -26.28 -0.74
N PRO A 324 -9.84 -26.43 0.58
CA PRO A 324 -8.50 -26.48 1.15
C PRO A 324 -7.65 -27.67 0.65
N TYR A 325 -8.27 -28.81 0.31
CA TYR A 325 -7.55 -29.97 -0.23
C TYR A 325 -7.14 -29.74 -1.69
N GLU A 326 -8.04 -29.19 -2.53
CA GLU A 326 -7.70 -28.79 -3.90
C GLU A 326 -6.58 -27.73 -3.93
N VAL A 327 -6.68 -26.71 -3.08
CA VAL A 327 -5.65 -25.66 -2.94
C VAL A 327 -4.28 -26.26 -2.64
N GLY A 328 -4.21 -27.29 -1.79
CA GLY A 328 -2.99 -28.05 -1.51
C GLY A 328 -2.44 -28.79 -2.75
N GLN A 329 -3.32 -29.43 -3.52
CA GLN A 329 -2.95 -30.10 -4.77
C GLN A 329 -2.43 -29.11 -5.84
N VAL A 330 -3.09 -27.97 -6.04
CA VAL A 330 -2.71 -26.97 -7.05
C VAL A 330 -1.32 -26.40 -6.74
N PHE A 331 -1.04 -26.06 -5.48
CA PHE A 331 0.29 -25.61 -5.05
C PHE A 331 1.36 -26.65 -5.36
N ALA A 332 1.16 -27.90 -4.94
CA ALA A 332 2.10 -28.99 -5.17
C ALA A 332 2.32 -29.26 -6.67
N ARG A 333 1.25 -29.23 -7.48
CA ARG A 333 1.30 -29.45 -8.94
C ARG A 333 2.16 -28.41 -9.64
N ARG A 334 1.93 -27.11 -9.35
CA ARG A 334 2.68 -25.99 -9.91
C ARG A 334 4.13 -25.97 -9.44
N TRP A 335 4.38 -26.20 -8.14
CA TRP A 335 5.74 -26.25 -7.59
C TRP A 335 6.55 -27.38 -8.21
N MET A 336 6.03 -28.62 -8.23
CA MET A 336 6.68 -29.75 -8.90
C MET A 336 6.89 -29.55 -10.41
N ALA A 337 6.02 -28.82 -11.10
CA ALA A 337 6.17 -28.51 -12.51
C ALA A 337 7.31 -27.52 -12.81
N ARG A 338 7.68 -26.68 -11.83
CA ARG A 338 8.71 -25.63 -11.96
C ARG A 338 10.04 -25.98 -11.29
N LEU A 339 10.03 -26.93 -10.35
CA LEU A 339 11.21 -27.34 -9.58
C LEU A 339 12.34 -27.92 -10.46
N GLY A 340 11.98 -28.55 -11.59
CA GLY A 340 12.90 -29.06 -12.63
C GLY A 340 13.70 -30.31 -12.22
N ASP A 341 14.29 -30.29 -11.04
CA ASP A 341 15.08 -31.39 -10.49
C ASP A 341 14.21 -32.38 -9.68
N GLN A 342 14.16 -33.62 -10.16
CA GLN A 342 13.46 -34.74 -9.52
C GLN A 342 14.11 -35.18 -8.20
N SER A 343 15.39 -34.87 -7.96
CA SER A 343 16.10 -35.28 -6.74
C SER A 343 15.47 -34.68 -5.48
N HIS A 344 14.96 -33.45 -5.57
CA HIS A 344 14.24 -32.80 -4.48
C HIS A 344 12.93 -33.52 -4.13
N LEU A 345 12.23 -34.09 -5.12
CA LEU A 345 10.97 -34.81 -4.89
C LEU A 345 11.20 -36.16 -4.23
N GLN A 346 12.27 -36.88 -4.61
CA GLN A 346 12.69 -38.10 -3.94
C GLN A 346 13.15 -37.86 -2.50
N LYS A 347 13.85 -36.74 -2.24
CA LYS A 347 14.20 -36.31 -0.87
C LYS A 347 12.94 -35.96 -0.05
N LEU A 348 11.96 -35.29 -0.66
CA LEU A 348 10.73 -34.86 0.00
C LEU A 348 9.80 -36.02 0.35
N SER A 349 9.61 -37.01 -0.53
CA SER A 349 8.72 -38.16 -0.22
C SER A 349 9.21 -38.95 1.01
N GLY A 350 10.52 -38.99 1.25
CA GLY A 350 11.11 -39.55 2.48
C GLY A 350 10.85 -38.76 3.76
N MET A 351 10.24 -37.57 3.68
CA MET A 351 9.88 -36.74 4.84
C MET A 351 8.41 -36.86 5.28
N TYR A 352 7.57 -37.59 4.53
CA TYR A 352 6.15 -37.74 4.86
C TYR A 352 5.96 -38.19 6.33
N PRO A 353 5.09 -37.55 7.13
CA PRO A 353 4.12 -36.50 6.76
C PRO A 353 4.61 -35.04 6.98
N ARG A 354 5.87 -34.80 7.36
CA ARG A 354 6.39 -33.45 7.68
C ARG A 354 6.85 -32.69 6.42
N ILE A 355 6.11 -31.65 6.05
CA ILE A 355 6.54 -30.70 5.02
C ILE A 355 7.65 -29.80 5.59
N PRO A 356 8.75 -29.51 4.86
CA PRO A 356 9.77 -28.56 5.30
C PRO A 356 9.21 -27.18 5.64
N HIS A 357 9.66 -26.56 6.73
CA HIS A 357 9.03 -25.34 7.27
C HIS A 357 8.94 -24.19 6.24
N ARG A 358 9.94 -24.01 5.37
CA ARG A 358 9.92 -22.96 4.34
C ARG A 358 8.86 -23.19 3.24
N ILE A 359 8.47 -24.43 3.01
CA ILE A 359 7.46 -24.83 2.03
C ILE A 359 6.08 -24.81 2.70
N ASP A 360 5.94 -25.34 3.91
CA ASP A 360 4.67 -25.30 4.67
C ASP A 360 4.21 -23.86 4.94
N GLY A 361 5.13 -22.98 5.35
CA GLY A 361 4.88 -21.54 5.52
C GLY A 361 4.76 -20.73 4.22
N GLU A 362 4.84 -21.37 3.05
CA GLU A 362 4.47 -20.78 1.76
C GLU A 362 3.14 -21.35 1.26
N LEU A 363 2.95 -22.66 1.37
CA LEU A 363 1.70 -23.38 1.12
C LEU A 363 0.53 -22.78 1.91
N LEU A 364 0.71 -22.46 3.19
CA LEU A 364 -0.35 -21.84 4.00
C LEU A 364 -0.61 -20.37 3.66
N ARG A 365 0.40 -19.59 3.26
CA ARG A 365 0.18 -18.21 2.74
C ARG A 365 -0.52 -18.23 1.39
N TYR A 366 -0.12 -19.16 0.52
CA TYR A 366 -0.80 -19.43 -0.75
C TYR A 366 -2.27 -19.81 -0.52
N ALA A 367 -2.57 -20.64 0.49
CA ALA A 367 -3.94 -20.99 0.84
C ALA A 367 -4.76 -19.83 1.42
N ALA A 368 -4.14 -18.92 2.18
CA ALA A 368 -4.81 -17.74 2.72
C ALA A 368 -5.37 -16.80 1.63
N ARG A 369 -4.88 -16.90 0.38
CA ARG A 369 -5.34 -16.13 -0.79
C ARG A 369 -6.72 -16.52 -1.34
N PHE A 370 -7.38 -17.54 -0.80
CA PHE A 370 -8.65 -18.08 -1.34
C PHE A 370 -9.90 -17.64 -0.57
N GLY A 371 -9.78 -16.69 0.37
CA GLY A 371 -10.90 -15.99 1.04
C GLY A 371 -11.73 -16.82 2.04
N LEU A 372 -12.17 -18.01 1.64
CA LEU A 372 -13.04 -18.92 2.39
C LEU A 372 -12.39 -19.51 3.66
N LEU A 373 -11.06 -19.48 3.73
CA LEU A 373 -10.28 -20.11 4.80
C LEU A 373 -9.94 -19.16 5.96
N ALA A 374 -10.13 -17.84 5.81
CA ALA A 374 -9.85 -16.88 6.87
C ALA A 374 -11.07 -16.70 7.79
N HIS A 375 -11.03 -17.30 8.99
CA HIS A 375 -11.94 -16.89 10.07
C HIS A 375 -11.51 -15.56 10.69
N LYS A 376 -12.40 -14.95 11.48
CA LYS A 376 -12.43 -13.53 11.93
C LYS A 376 -11.16 -12.93 12.58
N ASP A 377 -10.12 -13.71 12.80
CA ASP A 377 -8.84 -13.32 13.41
C ASP A 377 -7.64 -13.57 12.45
N ASP A 378 -7.88 -13.47 11.14
CA ASP A 378 -6.94 -13.66 10.01
C ASP A 378 -6.15 -15.00 10.05
N GLN A 379 -6.83 -16.08 10.46
CA GLN A 379 -6.21 -17.40 10.58
C GLN A 379 -7.03 -18.50 9.90
N ILE A 380 -6.31 -19.35 9.15
CA ILE A 380 -6.79 -20.62 8.62
C ILE A 380 -7.10 -21.57 9.78
N ASP A 381 -8.26 -22.21 9.77
CA ASP A 381 -8.64 -23.19 10.80
C ASP A 381 -7.71 -24.42 10.79
N GLU A 382 -7.57 -25.08 11.94
CA GLU A 382 -6.68 -26.22 12.05
C GLU A 382 -7.16 -27.43 11.22
N HIS A 383 -8.48 -27.59 10.99
CA HIS A 383 -9.00 -28.60 10.06
C HIS A 383 -8.54 -28.35 8.63
N ASP A 384 -8.67 -27.11 8.16
CA ASP A 384 -8.27 -26.70 6.81
C ASP A 384 -6.77 -26.84 6.61
N ARG A 385 -5.95 -26.51 7.62
CA ARG A 385 -4.50 -26.78 7.60
C ARG A 385 -4.17 -28.26 7.44
N TYR A 386 -4.97 -29.18 8.00
CA TYR A 386 -4.80 -30.61 7.75
C TYR A 386 -5.25 -31.00 6.33
N ALA A 387 -6.34 -30.44 5.81
CA ALA A 387 -6.80 -30.68 4.45
C ALA A 387 -5.79 -30.19 3.39
N ILE A 388 -5.25 -28.97 3.54
CA ILE A 388 -4.21 -28.39 2.67
C ILE A 388 -2.96 -29.29 2.61
N ARG A 389 -2.47 -29.74 3.77
CA ARG A 389 -1.30 -30.63 3.84
C ARG A 389 -1.59 -32.02 3.26
N ALA A 390 -2.81 -32.53 3.42
CA ALA A 390 -3.22 -33.81 2.82
C ALA A 390 -3.34 -33.71 1.29
N GLY A 391 -3.85 -32.60 0.76
CA GLY A 391 -3.91 -32.32 -0.67
C GLY A 391 -2.51 -32.16 -1.29
N PHE A 392 -1.63 -31.42 -0.60
CA PHE A 392 -0.21 -31.32 -0.99
C PHE A 392 0.43 -32.70 -1.14
N TRP A 393 0.39 -33.52 -0.08
CA TRP A 393 1.00 -34.86 -0.12
C TRP A 393 0.36 -35.77 -1.15
N ARG A 394 -0.96 -35.71 -1.36
CA ARG A 394 -1.66 -36.51 -2.38
C ARG A 394 -1.09 -36.27 -3.77
N GLU A 395 -0.81 -35.04 -4.13
CA GLU A 395 -0.27 -34.69 -5.45
C GLU A 395 1.21 -35.15 -5.57
N ILE A 396 2.02 -35.02 -4.51
CA ILE A 396 3.39 -35.58 -4.45
C ILE A 396 3.35 -37.11 -4.67
N ASP A 397 2.47 -37.82 -3.96
CA ASP A 397 2.32 -39.28 -4.05
C ASP A 397 1.92 -39.72 -5.46
N VAL A 398 0.94 -39.05 -6.08
CA VAL A 398 0.49 -39.38 -7.44
C VAL A 398 1.63 -39.20 -8.46
N ARG A 399 2.40 -38.11 -8.36
CA ARG A 399 3.48 -37.82 -9.31
C ARG A 399 4.72 -38.69 -9.09
N THR A 400 5.05 -39.02 -7.85
CA THR A 400 6.14 -39.95 -7.53
C THR A 400 5.79 -41.39 -7.89
N ALA A 401 4.55 -41.84 -7.67
CA ALA A 401 4.07 -43.15 -8.11
C ALA A 401 4.09 -43.30 -9.64
N ALA A 402 3.64 -42.27 -10.37
CA ALA A 402 3.72 -42.23 -11.83
C ALA A 402 5.18 -42.31 -12.35
N GLY A 403 6.13 -41.70 -11.63
CA GLY A 403 7.57 -41.78 -11.93
C GLY A 403 8.23 -43.13 -11.60
N HIS A 404 7.55 -44.03 -10.88
CA HIS A 404 8.04 -45.38 -10.56
C HIS A 404 7.31 -46.49 -11.35
N ALA A 405 6.34 -46.14 -12.22
CA ALA A 405 5.76 -47.09 -13.15
C ALA A 405 6.82 -47.48 -14.21
N PRO A 406 7.20 -48.77 -14.36
CA PRO A 406 8.05 -49.18 -15.46
C PRO A 406 7.30 -48.95 -16.78
N ALA A 407 8.01 -48.45 -17.80
CA ALA A 407 7.50 -48.50 -19.17
C ALA A 407 7.30 -49.98 -19.55
N ALA A 408 6.07 -50.33 -19.92
CA ALA A 408 5.77 -51.65 -20.46
C ALA A 408 5.99 -51.62 -21.97
N ASP A 409 6.87 -52.50 -22.46
CA ASP A 409 7.05 -52.85 -23.88
C ASP A 409 5.82 -53.61 -24.43
#